data_AF-A0A9D3LXN6-F1
#
_entry.id   AF-A0A9D3LXN6-F1
#
_cell.length_a   1.000
_cell.length_b   1.000
_cell.length_c   1.000
_cell.angle_alpha   90.00
_cell.angle_beta   90.00
_cell.angle_gamma   90.00
#
_symmetry.space_group_name_H-M   'P 1'
#
loop_
_entity.id
_entity.type
_entity.pdbx_description
1 polymer ?
#
loop_
_entity_poly.entity_id
_entity_poly.type
_entity_poly.pdbx_seq_one_letter_code
_entity_poly.pdbx_strand_id
1 'polypeptide(L)'
;MRNALLYETVPVVEGSPIQRDMVFSPDYLHIYLLSDKQVSREPVESCGQYHTCGTCLGSGDPHCGWCVLHNKCSRQDACEKWAEPQRFNVELDQCVDISVTPNNMSVTSSSIQLSVKVRNVPNLSAGVTCVFEDLSESQGEVLSKGQIFCMSPSLRDVPALTQGYGDKRVVRLSLKSKETGRIFISTDFIFYNCSVLQSCLSCVSSPFPCNWCKYRHICTNNLGYRGPTCECKVFI
;
A
#
# COMPACT_ATOMS: atom_id res chain seq x y z
N MET A 1 30.48 18.65 -15.78
CA MET A 1 30.55 18.59 -14.30
C MET A 1 29.11 18.56 -13.80
N ARG A 2 28.67 17.51 -13.12
CA ARG A 2 27.35 17.52 -12.46
C ARG A 2 27.51 18.34 -11.18
N ASN A 3 26.70 19.39 -11.02
CA ASN A 3 26.68 20.17 -9.79
C ASN A 3 26.27 19.26 -8.63
N ALA A 4 27.01 19.29 -7.52
CA ALA A 4 26.59 18.64 -6.28
C ALA A 4 25.36 19.38 -5.75
N LEU A 5 24.28 18.65 -5.50
CA LEU A 5 23.04 19.20 -4.97
C LEU A 5 22.93 18.80 -3.50
N LEU A 6 22.65 19.78 -2.64
CA LEU A 6 22.39 19.54 -1.23
C LEU A 6 21.05 18.80 -1.09
N TYR A 7 21.07 17.58 -0.56
CA TYR A 7 19.86 16.78 -0.36
C TYR A 7 19.30 16.91 1.06
N GLU A 8 20.14 17.15 2.08
CA GLU A 8 19.71 17.21 3.48
C GLU A 8 20.62 18.13 4.32
N THR A 9 20.07 18.70 5.40
CA THR A 9 20.82 19.43 6.42
C THR A 9 20.41 18.92 7.79
N VAL A 10 21.37 18.39 8.55
CA VAL A 10 21.14 17.82 9.87
C VAL A 10 21.70 18.76 10.94
N PRO A 11 20.91 19.17 11.94
CA PRO A 11 21.42 19.92 13.09
C PRO A 11 22.20 18.97 14.02
N VAL A 12 23.45 19.32 14.32
CA VAL A 12 24.36 18.44 15.10
C VAL A 12 24.56 18.95 16.53
N VAL A 13 24.95 20.22 16.69
CA VAL A 13 25.11 20.87 18.01
C VAL A 13 24.47 22.26 17.95
N GLU A 14 23.58 22.55 18.88
CA GLU A 14 22.88 23.84 18.93
C GLU A 14 23.83 24.97 19.34
N GLY A 15 23.84 26.05 18.56
CA GLY A 15 24.59 27.27 18.88
C GLY A 15 26.12 27.16 18.84
N SER A 16 26.69 26.02 18.44
CA SER A 16 28.15 25.82 18.35
C SER A 16 28.57 25.50 16.90
N PRO A 17 29.58 26.19 16.35
CA PRO A 17 30.08 25.89 15.02
C PRO A 17 30.78 24.51 14.98
N ILE A 18 30.67 23.83 13.83
CA ILE A 18 31.42 22.60 13.57
C ILE A 18 32.83 22.96 13.11
N GLN A 19 33.83 22.35 13.74
CA GLN A 19 35.24 22.54 13.40
C GLN A 19 35.59 21.85 12.07
N ARG A 20 36.73 22.22 11.47
CA ARG A 20 37.15 21.72 10.16
C ARG A 20 37.50 20.24 10.16
N ASP A 21 37.95 19.73 11.31
CA ASP A 21 38.38 18.35 11.46
C ASP A 21 37.15 17.44 11.53
N MET A 22 36.93 16.71 10.44
CA MET A 22 35.86 15.73 10.28
C MET A 22 36.48 14.42 9.80
N VAL A 23 36.07 13.31 10.40
CA VAL A 23 36.64 11.99 10.11
C VAL A 23 35.53 10.97 9.97
N PHE A 24 35.56 10.18 8.90
CA PHE A 24 34.66 9.03 8.76
C PHE A 24 35.08 7.89 9.67
N SER A 25 34.10 7.11 10.14
CA SER A 25 34.39 5.80 10.72
C SER A 25 35.07 4.89 9.68
N PRO A 26 35.86 3.88 10.11
CA PRO A 26 36.57 2.98 9.17
C PRO A 26 35.65 2.24 8.18
N ASP A 27 34.39 2.04 8.55
CA ASP A 27 33.34 1.40 7.73
C ASP A 27 32.52 2.41 6.91
N TYR A 28 32.84 3.71 7.00
CA TYR A 28 32.14 4.81 6.33
C TYR A 28 30.63 4.87 6.62
N LEU A 29 30.20 4.33 7.76
CA LEU A 29 28.79 4.40 8.20
C LEU A 29 28.49 5.67 8.99
N HIS A 30 29.50 6.26 9.63
CA HIS A 30 29.35 7.43 10.47
C HIS A 30 30.41 8.48 10.13
N ILE A 31 30.11 9.73 10.45
CA ILE A 31 31.05 10.85 10.45
C ILE A 31 31.16 11.41 11.87
N TYR A 32 32.38 11.55 12.35
CA TYR A 32 32.69 12.19 13.61
C TYR A 32 32.89 13.68 13.37
N LEU A 33 32.08 14.49 14.04
CA LEU A 33 32.05 15.94 13.95
C LEU A 33 32.48 16.54 15.27
N LEU A 34 33.40 17.49 15.22
CA LEU A 34 33.94 18.15 16.40
C LEU A 34 33.32 19.55 16.56
N SER A 35 32.88 19.87 17.77
CA SER A 35 32.53 21.21 18.22
C SER A 35 33.44 21.61 19.38
N ASP A 36 33.33 22.85 19.86
CA ASP A 36 34.20 23.38 20.93
C ASP A 36 34.20 22.55 22.22
N LYS A 37 33.09 21.87 22.53
CA LYS A 37 32.91 21.14 23.79
C LYS A 37 32.44 19.70 23.64
N GLN A 38 32.21 19.24 22.42
CA GLN A 38 31.58 17.95 22.17
C GLN A 38 32.05 17.33 20.85
N VAL A 39 32.22 16.00 20.87
CA VAL A 39 32.32 15.16 19.68
C VAL A 39 30.95 14.53 19.45
N SER A 40 30.39 14.71 18.25
CA SER A 40 29.15 14.07 17.82
C SER A 40 29.45 13.01 16.75
N ARG A 41 28.76 11.88 16.81
CA ARG A 41 28.87 10.81 15.83
C ARG A 41 27.56 10.73 15.05
N GLU A 42 27.58 11.24 13.83
CA GLU A 42 26.40 11.29 12.96
C GLU A 42 26.43 10.15 11.94
N PRO A 43 25.29 9.51 11.64
CA PRO A 43 25.23 8.55 10.55
C PRO A 43 25.38 9.27 9.21
N VAL A 44 26.05 8.63 8.25
CA VAL A 44 26.24 9.20 6.89
C VAL A 44 24.93 9.26 6.10
N GLU A 45 24.00 8.34 6.41
CA GLU A 45 22.68 8.28 5.80
C GLU A 45 21.61 8.06 6.87
N SER A 46 20.39 8.49 6.58
CA SER A 46 19.22 8.20 7.41
C SER A 46 18.02 7.81 6.56
N CYS A 47 18.23 6.97 5.54
CA CYS A 47 17.25 6.48 4.58
C CYS A 47 16.00 5.90 5.25
N GLY A 48 16.13 5.32 6.44
CA GLY A 48 15.01 4.80 7.23
C GLY A 48 13.91 5.84 7.54
N GLN A 49 14.20 7.14 7.38
CA GLN A 49 13.21 8.22 7.49
C GLN A 49 12.15 8.20 6.37
N TYR A 50 12.47 7.59 5.22
CA TYR A 50 11.56 7.53 4.08
C TYR A 50 10.70 6.26 4.13
N HIS A 51 9.40 6.45 4.35
CA HIS A 51 8.44 5.34 4.53
C HIS A 51 7.76 4.84 3.24
N THR A 52 8.00 5.50 2.11
CA THR A 52 7.45 5.09 0.81
C THR A 52 8.55 5.08 -0.25
N CYS A 53 8.36 4.24 -1.29
CA CYS A 53 9.28 4.19 -2.42
C CYS A 53 9.45 5.56 -3.09
N GLY A 54 8.34 6.29 -3.30
CA GLY A 54 8.37 7.62 -3.91
C GLY A 54 9.15 8.65 -3.08
N THR A 55 8.96 8.67 -1.76
CA THR A 55 9.74 9.58 -0.89
C THR A 55 11.21 9.17 -0.79
N CYS A 56 11.50 7.87 -0.81
CA CYS A 56 12.86 7.34 -0.74
C CYS A 56 13.68 7.73 -1.99
N LEU A 57 13.17 7.37 -3.17
CA LEU A 57 13.86 7.58 -4.44
C LEU A 57 13.73 9.02 -4.96
N GLY A 58 12.75 9.77 -4.44
CA GLY A 58 12.59 11.20 -4.69
C GLY A 58 13.39 12.10 -3.75
N SER A 59 14.06 11.56 -2.73
CA SER A 59 14.85 12.34 -1.76
C SER A 59 16.07 13.01 -2.40
N GLY A 60 16.64 12.38 -3.43
CA GLY A 60 17.92 12.77 -4.00
C GLY A 60 19.14 12.34 -3.15
N ASP A 61 18.94 11.62 -2.05
CA ASP A 61 20.02 11.04 -1.26
C ASP A 61 20.65 9.86 -2.02
N PRO A 62 21.94 9.94 -2.43
CA PRO A 62 22.61 8.91 -3.22
C PRO A 62 22.84 7.60 -2.45
N HIS A 63 22.70 7.59 -1.12
CA HIS A 63 22.83 6.37 -0.31
C HIS A 63 21.55 5.54 -0.28
N CYS A 64 20.41 6.15 -0.64
CA CYS A 64 19.10 5.56 -0.44
C CYS A 64 18.58 4.83 -1.67
N GLY A 65 18.06 3.63 -1.43
CA GLY A 65 17.23 2.90 -2.38
C GLY A 65 16.14 2.11 -1.69
N TRP A 66 15.21 1.59 -2.47
CA TRP A 66 14.02 0.92 -1.96
C TRP A 66 14.18 -0.60 -1.98
N CYS A 67 14.20 -1.22 -0.79
CA CYS A 67 14.28 -2.66 -0.62
C CYS A 67 12.88 -3.28 -0.70
N VAL A 68 12.52 -3.77 -1.89
CA VAL A 68 11.13 -4.05 -2.29
C VAL A 68 10.40 -4.98 -1.33
N LEU A 69 10.86 -6.22 -1.13
CA LEU A 69 10.15 -7.20 -0.27
C LEU A 69 10.25 -6.90 1.24
N HIS A 70 11.07 -5.93 1.64
CA HIS A 70 11.19 -5.47 3.02
C HIS A 70 10.38 -4.21 3.30
N ASN A 71 9.84 -3.57 2.26
CA ASN A 71 9.06 -2.33 2.37
C ASN A 71 9.80 -1.22 3.13
N LYS A 72 11.09 -1.05 2.85
CA LYS A 72 11.94 -0.09 3.54
C LYS A 72 12.87 0.64 2.58
N CYS A 73 13.15 1.88 2.90
CA CYS A 73 14.24 2.63 2.32
C CYS A 73 15.53 2.33 3.11
N SER A 74 16.60 1.95 2.42
CA SER A 74 17.89 1.64 3.04
C SER A 74 19.02 1.77 2.03
N ARG A 75 20.26 1.64 2.50
CA ARG A 75 21.39 1.35 1.63
C ARG A 75 21.24 0.01 0.92
N GLN A 76 22.00 -0.14 -0.17
CA GLN A 76 22.06 -1.35 -0.98
C GLN A 76 22.57 -2.56 -0.18
N ASP A 77 23.66 -2.40 0.57
CA ASP A 77 24.25 -3.44 1.42
C ASP A 77 23.36 -3.85 2.60
N ALA A 78 22.44 -2.97 3.03
CA ALA A 78 21.45 -3.24 4.07
C ALA A 78 20.15 -3.92 3.55
N CYS A 79 20.06 -4.17 2.24
CA CYS A 79 18.96 -4.90 1.62
C CYS A 79 19.37 -6.34 1.27
N GLU A 80 18.69 -7.31 1.88
CA GLU A 80 18.98 -8.72 1.60
C GLU A 80 18.71 -9.06 0.13
N LYS A 81 19.63 -9.80 -0.49
CA LYS A 81 19.55 -10.19 -1.91
C LYS A 81 19.43 -9.00 -2.88
N TRP A 82 19.93 -7.82 -2.51
CA TRP A 82 19.87 -6.61 -3.34
C TRP A 82 20.32 -6.80 -4.80
N ALA A 83 21.23 -7.76 -5.04
CA ALA A 83 21.78 -8.04 -6.36
C ALA A 83 20.81 -8.81 -7.30
N GLU A 84 19.73 -9.42 -6.78
CA GLU A 84 18.75 -10.05 -7.67
C GLU A 84 17.85 -9.00 -8.34
N PRO A 85 17.32 -9.29 -9.55
CA PRO A 85 16.50 -8.33 -10.29
C PRO A 85 15.31 -7.82 -9.48
N GLN A 86 15.09 -6.49 -9.49
CA GLN A 86 13.95 -5.82 -8.85
C GLN A 86 13.86 -6.02 -7.32
N ARG A 87 14.95 -6.42 -6.65
CA ARG A 87 15.03 -6.48 -5.19
C ARG A 87 15.28 -5.12 -4.55
N PHE A 88 16.13 -4.33 -5.20
CA PHE A 88 16.55 -3.02 -4.73
C PHE A 88 16.42 -2.02 -5.87
N ASN A 89 15.54 -1.04 -5.69
CA ASN A 89 15.21 -0.05 -6.70
C ASN A 89 15.91 1.27 -6.38
N VAL A 90 16.41 1.94 -7.41
CA VAL A 90 17.16 3.20 -7.29
C VAL A 90 16.55 4.33 -8.12
N GLU A 91 15.64 4.01 -9.04
CA GLU A 91 14.93 4.99 -9.87
C GLU A 91 13.44 5.03 -9.54
N LEU A 92 12.83 6.22 -9.59
CA LEU A 92 11.42 6.45 -9.25
C LEU A 92 10.44 5.60 -10.06
N ASP A 93 10.74 5.34 -11.34
CA ASP A 93 9.92 4.53 -12.24
C ASP A 93 9.97 3.03 -11.95
N GLN A 94 10.93 2.60 -11.11
CA GLN A 94 11.03 1.24 -10.61
C GLN A 94 10.15 1.02 -9.36
N CYS A 95 9.46 2.04 -8.83
CA CYS A 95 8.57 1.80 -7.69
C CYS A 95 7.47 0.77 -8.01
N VAL A 96 7.15 -0.05 -7.01
CA VAL A 96 6.15 -1.12 -7.13
C VAL A 96 4.77 -0.51 -7.37
N ASP A 97 4.08 -1.02 -8.37
CA ASP A 97 2.70 -0.64 -8.69
C ASP A 97 1.77 -1.84 -8.47
N ILE A 98 0.56 -1.59 -7.97
CA ILE A 98 -0.47 -2.60 -7.67
C ILE A 98 -1.82 -2.17 -8.24
N SER A 99 -2.47 -3.11 -8.93
CA SER A 99 -3.83 -2.95 -9.44
C SER A 99 -4.67 -4.18 -9.10
N VAL A 100 -5.95 -3.97 -8.79
CA VAL A 100 -6.84 -5.05 -8.31
C VAL A 100 -8.13 -5.01 -9.12
N THR A 101 -8.58 -6.17 -9.57
CA THR A 101 -9.82 -6.31 -10.35
C THR A 101 -10.63 -7.51 -9.84
N PRO A 102 -11.90 -7.31 -9.42
CA PRO A 102 -12.54 -6.01 -9.17
C PRO A 102 -11.91 -5.29 -7.96
N ASN A 103 -12.00 -3.95 -7.90
CA ASN A 103 -11.50 -3.15 -6.77
C ASN A 103 -12.58 -2.85 -5.71
N ASN A 104 -13.79 -3.35 -5.92
CA ASN A 104 -14.91 -3.17 -5.02
C ASN A 104 -15.83 -4.40 -5.01
N MET A 105 -16.60 -4.55 -3.93
CA MET A 105 -17.48 -5.68 -3.70
C MET A 105 -18.62 -5.32 -2.75
N SER A 106 -19.80 -5.91 -2.94
CA SER A 106 -20.90 -5.74 -1.98
C SER A 106 -20.62 -6.48 -0.68
N VAL A 107 -20.98 -5.90 0.46
CA VAL A 107 -20.96 -6.58 1.76
C VAL A 107 -21.82 -7.85 1.79
N THR A 108 -22.81 -7.96 0.90
CA THR A 108 -23.68 -9.14 0.79
C THR A 108 -23.11 -10.21 -0.12
N SER A 109 -22.03 -9.95 -0.87
CA SER A 109 -21.42 -10.96 -1.74
C SER A 109 -20.68 -12.02 -0.91
N SER A 110 -20.70 -13.26 -1.38
CA SER A 110 -19.83 -14.33 -0.86
C SER A 110 -18.38 -14.11 -1.31
N SER A 111 -17.42 -14.85 -0.74
CA SER A 111 -16.02 -14.82 -1.17
C SER A 111 -15.89 -14.90 -2.69
N ILE A 112 -15.17 -13.93 -3.29
CA ILE A 112 -14.88 -13.87 -4.72
C ILE A 112 -13.38 -13.95 -4.96
N GLN A 113 -13.00 -14.43 -6.14
CA GLN A 113 -11.62 -14.42 -6.59
C GLN A 113 -11.26 -13.03 -7.15
N LEU A 114 -10.24 -12.40 -6.58
CA LEU A 114 -9.68 -11.14 -7.04
C LEU A 114 -8.44 -11.38 -7.89
N SER A 115 -8.29 -10.66 -9.00
CA SER A 115 -7.05 -10.59 -9.76
C SER A 115 -6.24 -9.38 -9.35
N VAL A 116 -5.11 -9.61 -8.69
CA VAL A 116 -4.16 -8.60 -8.26
C VAL A 116 -2.96 -8.62 -9.21
N LYS A 117 -2.67 -7.51 -9.87
CA LYS A 117 -1.53 -7.38 -10.78
C LYS A 117 -0.52 -6.42 -10.18
N VAL A 118 0.71 -6.91 -9.99
CA VAL A 118 1.85 -6.13 -9.50
C VAL A 118 2.91 -5.95 -10.57
N ARG A 119 3.57 -4.79 -10.57
CA ARG A 119 4.69 -4.45 -11.46
C ARG A 119 5.93 -4.07 -10.65
N ASN A 120 7.10 -4.15 -11.27
CA ASN A 120 8.39 -3.83 -10.65
C ASN A 120 8.66 -4.61 -9.35
N VAL A 121 8.30 -5.89 -9.34
CA VAL A 121 8.50 -6.80 -8.22
C VAL A 121 9.56 -7.84 -8.56
N PRO A 122 10.33 -8.33 -7.57
CA PRO A 122 11.23 -9.45 -7.75
C PRO A 122 10.45 -10.77 -7.90
N ASN A 123 11.16 -11.88 -8.03
CA ASN A 123 10.54 -13.19 -8.10
C ASN A 123 9.71 -13.49 -6.82
N LEU A 124 8.42 -13.78 -7.00
CA LEU A 124 7.48 -14.09 -5.93
C LEU A 124 7.21 -15.60 -5.78
N SER A 125 8.08 -16.46 -6.31
CA SER A 125 7.91 -17.93 -6.28
C SER A 125 7.90 -18.53 -4.86
N ALA A 126 8.46 -17.84 -3.87
CA ALA A 126 8.34 -18.22 -2.46
C ALA A 126 6.87 -18.19 -1.96
N GLY A 127 6.01 -17.47 -2.69
CA GLY A 127 4.58 -17.32 -2.43
C GLY A 127 4.22 -16.01 -1.75
N VAL A 128 2.94 -15.67 -1.85
CA VAL A 128 2.37 -14.41 -1.35
C VAL A 128 1.12 -14.72 -0.54
N THR A 129 0.89 -13.93 0.50
CA THR A 129 -0.35 -13.93 1.27
C THR A 129 -1.06 -12.61 1.06
N CYS A 130 -2.34 -12.66 0.71
CA CYS A 130 -3.17 -11.47 0.55
C CYS A 130 -3.85 -11.19 1.90
N VAL A 131 -3.58 -10.01 2.45
CA VAL A 131 -4.02 -9.58 3.78
C VAL A 131 -5.02 -8.46 3.63
N PHE A 132 -6.24 -8.65 4.12
CA PHE A 132 -7.29 -7.64 4.12
C PHE A 132 -7.38 -7.04 5.53
N GLU A 133 -6.56 -6.02 5.82
CA GLU A 133 -6.42 -5.43 7.17
C GLU A 133 -6.39 -6.51 8.28
N ASP A 134 -7.34 -6.44 9.21
CA ASP A 134 -7.61 -7.35 10.31
C ASP A 134 -8.74 -8.36 10.00
N LEU A 135 -9.30 -8.32 8.79
CA LEU A 135 -10.46 -9.13 8.39
C LEU A 135 -10.10 -10.58 8.11
N SER A 136 -9.06 -10.79 7.30
CA SER A 136 -8.68 -12.12 6.83
C SER A 136 -7.32 -12.11 6.14
N GLU A 137 -6.65 -13.27 6.19
CA GLU A 137 -5.52 -13.59 5.32
C GLU A 137 -5.90 -14.75 4.38
N SER A 138 -5.55 -14.65 3.11
CA SER A 138 -5.75 -15.70 2.10
C SER A 138 -4.45 -16.02 1.38
N GLN A 139 -4.30 -17.26 0.92
CA GLN A 139 -3.15 -17.66 0.11
C GLN A 139 -3.29 -17.06 -1.30
N GLY A 140 -2.24 -16.38 -1.77
CA GLY A 140 -2.18 -15.84 -3.12
C GLY A 140 -1.58 -16.86 -4.10
N GLU A 141 -2.31 -17.20 -5.16
CA GLU A 141 -1.80 -18.01 -6.26
C GLU A 141 -1.01 -17.11 -7.22
N VAL A 142 0.33 -17.27 -7.22
CA VAL A 142 1.23 -16.44 -8.03
C VAL A 142 1.32 -17.03 -9.44
N LEU A 143 0.92 -16.25 -10.43
CA LEU A 143 0.98 -16.56 -11.85
C LEU A 143 2.11 -15.78 -12.55
N SER A 144 2.29 -16.07 -13.84
CA SER A 144 3.26 -15.37 -14.68
C SER A 144 3.00 -13.85 -14.71
N LYS A 145 4.07 -13.06 -14.92
CA LYS A 145 4.02 -11.61 -15.10
C LYS A 145 3.41 -10.83 -13.90
N GLY A 146 3.59 -11.33 -12.68
CA GLY A 146 3.17 -10.62 -11.47
C GLY A 146 1.66 -10.59 -11.25
N GLN A 147 0.91 -11.50 -11.88
CA GLN A 147 -0.51 -11.67 -11.60
C GLN A 147 -0.70 -12.62 -10.42
N ILE A 148 -1.58 -12.28 -9.49
CA ILE A 148 -1.83 -13.02 -8.26
C ILE A 148 -3.33 -13.16 -8.09
N PHE A 149 -3.82 -14.37 -7.83
CA PHE A 149 -5.21 -14.58 -7.45
C PHE A 149 -5.36 -14.70 -5.94
N CYS A 150 -6.27 -13.90 -5.38
CA CYS A 150 -6.58 -13.87 -3.96
C CYS A 150 -8.07 -14.18 -3.75
N MET A 151 -8.43 -14.81 -2.63
CA MET A 151 -9.83 -14.95 -2.24
C MET A 151 -10.21 -13.83 -1.28
N SER A 152 -11.29 -13.11 -1.58
CA SER A 152 -11.79 -12.06 -0.70
C SER A 152 -12.45 -12.64 0.56
N PRO A 153 -12.46 -11.91 1.70
CA PRO A 153 -13.26 -12.30 2.84
C PRO A 153 -14.76 -12.24 2.53
N SER A 154 -15.53 -13.04 3.27
CA SER A 154 -16.98 -12.93 3.40
C SER A 154 -17.30 -12.03 4.58
N LEU A 155 -17.89 -10.85 4.33
CA LEU A 155 -18.35 -9.97 5.41
C LEU A 155 -19.71 -10.40 6.00
N ARG A 156 -20.36 -11.42 5.43
CA ARG A 156 -21.61 -11.99 5.99
C ARG A 156 -21.38 -12.54 7.40
N ASP A 157 -20.18 -13.05 7.64
CA ASP A 157 -19.80 -13.75 8.87
C ASP A 157 -19.09 -12.84 9.88
N VAL A 158 -18.95 -11.54 9.55
CA VAL A 158 -18.32 -10.53 10.44
C VAL A 158 -19.25 -9.32 10.67
N PRO A 159 -20.40 -9.49 11.35
CA PRO A 159 -21.44 -8.45 11.47
C PRO A 159 -20.96 -7.18 12.18
N ALA A 160 -20.08 -7.33 13.18
CA ALA A 160 -19.53 -6.22 13.98
C ALA A 160 -18.79 -5.17 13.12
N LEU A 161 -18.31 -5.56 11.94
CA LEU A 161 -17.51 -4.73 11.04
C LEU A 161 -18.34 -4.03 9.94
N THR A 162 -19.66 -4.29 9.89
CA THR A 162 -20.59 -3.62 8.97
C THR A 162 -21.48 -2.57 9.64
N GLN A 163 -21.57 -2.59 10.98
CA GLN A 163 -22.34 -1.62 11.74
C GLN A 163 -21.55 -0.31 11.88
N GLY A 164 -22.08 0.79 11.35
CA GLY A 164 -21.54 2.15 11.53
C GLY A 164 -20.80 2.77 10.34
N TYR A 165 -20.51 2.03 9.26
CA TYR A 165 -19.68 2.54 8.15
C TYR A 165 -20.46 3.17 6.98
N GLY A 166 -21.78 3.33 7.09
CA GLY A 166 -22.59 3.95 6.02
C GLY A 166 -22.68 3.10 4.74
N ASP A 167 -22.58 3.74 3.58
CA ASP A 167 -22.77 3.15 2.24
C ASP A 167 -21.51 2.46 1.69
N LYS A 168 -20.32 2.78 2.24
CA LYS A 168 -19.05 2.15 1.85
C LYS A 168 -18.04 2.10 2.99
N ARG A 169 -17.19 1.07 2.96
CA ARG A 169 -16.01 0.91 3.80
C ARG A 169 -14.79 0.67 2.91
N VAL A 170 -13.75 1.48 3.11
CA VAL A 170 -12.44 1.26 2.49
C VAL A 170 -11.63 0.34 3.41
N VAL A 171 -11.01 -0.68 2.83
CA VAL A 171 -10.16 -1.66 3.51
C VAL A 171 -8.82 -1.73 2.78
N ARG A 172 -7.72 -1.75 3.51
CA ARG A 172 -6.38 -1.92 2.98
C ARG A 172 -6.09 -3.38 2.58
N LEU A 173 -6.09 -3.67 1.28
CA LEU A 173 -5.59 -4.93 0.72
C LEU A 173 -4.08 -4.85 0.57
N SER A 174 -3.37 -5.75 1.24
CA SER A 174 -1.91 -5.81 1.28
C SER A 174 -1.39 -7.14 0.77
N LEU A 175 -0.22 -7.13 0.12
CA LEU A 175 0.50 -8.34 -0.25
C LEU A 175 1.69 -8.54 0.69
N LYS A 176 1.71 -9.70 1.34
CA LYS A 176 2.75 -10.14 2.27
C LYS A 176 3.61 -11.20 1.61
N SER A 177 4.92 -10.96 1.52
CA SER A 177 5.87 -11.94 0.98
C SER A 177 6.05 -13.07 1.99
N LYS A 178 5.96 -14.32 1.53
CA LYS A 178 6.31 -15.48 2.37
C LYS A 178 7.81 -15.62 2.62
N GLU A 179 8.63 -15.02 1.76
CA GLU A 179 10.09 -15.05 1.92
C GLU A 179 10.54 -14.20 3.12
N THR A 180 10.02 -12.98 3.22
CA THR A 180 10.42 -12.02 4.27
C THR A 180 9.42 -11.94 5.43
N GLY A 181 8.21 -12.47 5.25
CA GLY A 181 7.11 -12.33 6.20
C GLY A 181 6.54 -10.91 6.29
N ARG A 182 6.94 -10.00 5.39
CA ARG A 182 6.59 -8.57 5.43
C ARG A 182 5.59 -8.18 4.34
N ILE A 183 4.72 -7.23 4.67
CA ILE A 183 3.88 -6.54 3.68
C ILE A 183 4.78 -5.63 2.86
N PHE A 184 4.73 -5.75 1.53
CA PHE A 184 5.58 -4.98 0.61
C PHE A 184 4.83 -3.99 -0.28
N ILE A 185 3.51 -4.14 -0.41
CA ILE A 185 2.66 -3.22 -1.14
C ILE A 185 1.22 -3.33 -0.65
N SER A 186 0.50 -2.22 -0.72
CA SER A 186 -0.90 -2.14 -0.30
C SER A 186 -1.70 -1.23 -1.22
N THR A 187 -2.97 -1.54 -1.39
CA THR A 187 -3.94 -0.73 -2.14
C THR A 187 -5.29 -0.74 -1.44
N ASP A 188 -6.17 0.15 -1.86
CA ASP A 188 -7.49 0.31 -1.26
C ASP A 188 -8.48 -0.63 -1.97
N PHE A 189 -9.28 -1.33 -1.17
CA PHE A 189 -10.35 -2.20 -1.62
C PHE A 189 -11.66 -1.77 -0.96
N ILE A 190 -12.73 -1.65 -1.74
CA ILE A 190 -13.96 -1.02 -1.25
C ILE A 190 -15.07 -2.06 -1.06
N PHE A 191 -15.60 -2.14 0.16
CA PHE A 191 -16.85 -2.84 0.44
C PHE A 191 -18.01 -1.84 0.44
N TYR A 192 -19.04 -2.04 -0.39
CA TYR A 192 -20.21 -1.17 -0.43
C TYR A 192 -21.47 -1.88 0.09
N ASN A 193 -22.40 -1.11 0.67
CA ASN A 193 -23.66 -1.62 1.18
C ASN A 193 -24.83 -0.82 0.62
N CYS A 194 -25.48 -1.34 -0.42
CA CYS A 194 -26.65 -0.69 -1.01
C CYS A 194 -27.82 -0.60 -0.02
N SER A 195 -27.93 -1.51 0.95
CA SER A 195 -29.09 -1.63 1.84
C SER A 195 -29.27 -0.44 2.80
N VAL A 196 -28.21 0.35 3.03
CA VAL A 196 -28.29 1.55 3.87
C VAL A 196 -28.89 2.76 3.13
N LEU A 197 -28.99 2.69 1.79
CA LEU A 197 -29.52 3.78 0.96
C LEU A 197 -31.05 3.73 0.99
N GLN A 198 -31.67 4.72 1.64
CA GLN A 198 -33.11 4.74 1.93
C GLN A 198 -33.97 5.44 0.86
N SER A 199 -33.37 6.02 -0.18
CA SER A 199 -34.10 6.70 -1.24
C SER A 199 -33.71 6.20 -2.63
N CYS A 200 -34.66 6.25 -3.57
CA CYS A 200 -34.40 5.94 -4.98
C CYS A 200 -33.26 6.79 -5.54
N LEU A 201 -33.28 8.11 -5.27
CA LEU A 201 -32.24 9.03 -5.75
C LEU A 201 -30.85 8.63 -5.24
N SER A 202 -30.68 8.44 -3.93
CA SER A 202 -29.39 8.03 -3.35
C SER A 202 -28.92 6.67 -3.84
N CYS A 203 -29.85 5.75 -4.10
CA CYS A 203 -29.55 4.40 -4.58
C CYS A 203 -28.99 4.40 -5.99
N VAL A 204 -29.63 5.13 -6.92
CA VAL A 204 -29.21 5.18 -8.33
C VAL A 204 -28.09 6.18 -8.59
N SER A 205 -27.91 7.18 -7.72
CA SER A 205 -26.76 8.08 -7.77
C SER A 205 -25.50 7.50 -7.14
N SER A 206 -25.58 6.28 -6.57
CA SER A 206 -24.43 5.60 -5.98
C SER A 206 -23.39 5.31 -7.07
N PRO A 207 -22.08 5.49 -6.79
CA PRO A 207 -21.02 5.09 -7.71
C PRO A 207 -20.87 3.55 -7.80
N PHE A 208 -21.58 2.81 -6.94
CA PHE A 208 -21.58 1.35 -6.89
C PHE A 208 -22.80 0.77 -7.62
N PRO A 209 -22.75 -0.50 -8.08
CA PRO A 209 -23.85 -1.13 -8.82
C PRO A 209 -25.04 -1.48 -7.91
N CYS A 210 -25.74 -0.45 -7.45
CA CYS A 210 -26.94 -0.52 -6.63
C CYS A 210 -28.21 -0.32 -7.48
N ASN A 211 -29.29 -0.99 -7.10
CA ASN A 211 -30.58 -0.94 -7.80
C ASN A 211 -31.71 -0.68 -6.80
N TRP A 212 -32.62 0.23 -7.14
CA TRP A 212 -33.79 0.52 -6.31
C TRP A 212 -34.99 -0.30 -6.73
N CYS A 213 -35.62 -0.98 -5.78
CA CYS A 213 -36.80 -1.80 -6.03
C CYS A 213 -38.05 -1.03 -5.59
N LYS A 214 -38.68 -0.35 -6.56
CA LYS A 214 -39.82 0.57 -6.38
C LYS A 214 -40.90 0.05 -5.43
N TYR A 215 -41.37 -1.17 -5.65
CA TYR A 215 -42.48 -1.72 -4.87
C TYR A 215 -42.11 -2.12 -3.45
N ARG A 216 -40.82 -2.43 -3.20
CA ARG A 216 -40.31 -2.80 -1.88
C ARG A 216 -39.76 -1.62 -1.10
N HIS A 217 -39.55 -0.47 -1.75
CA HIS A 217 -38.86 0.69 -1.17
C HIS A 217 -37.51 0.33 -0.55
N ILE A 218 -36.72 -0.49 -1.26
CA ILE A 218 -35.37 -0.91 -0.83
C ILE A 218 -34.34 -0.70 -1.93
N CYS A 219 -33.09 -0.45 -1.53
CA CYS A 219 -31.93 -0.45 -2.41
C CYS A 219 -31.13 -1.77 -2.23
N THR A 220 -30.73 -2.41 -3.33
CA THR A 220 -30.03 -3.71 -3.31
C THR A 220 -29.04 -3.86 -4.47
N ASN A 221 -27.99 -4.64 -4.27
CA ASN A 221 -27.06 -5.05 -5.33
C ASN A 221 -27.51 -6.35 -6.04
N ASN A 222 -28.50 -7.07 -5.49
CA ASN A 222 -28.94 -8.37 -6.02
C ASN A 222 -30.11 -8.21 -6.99
N LEU A 223 -29.85 -8.45 -8.29
CA LEU A 223 -30.87 -8.51 -9.34
C LEU A 223 -31.62 -9.86 -9.40
N GLY A 224 -31.19 -10.85 -8.62
CA GLY A 224 -31.71 -12.24 -8.64
C GLY A 224 -33.11 -12.43 -8.04
N TYR A 225 -33.79 -11.38 -7.59
CA TYR A 225 -35.19 -11.47 -7.23
C TYR A 225 -36.01 -11.53 -8.53
N ARG A 226 -36.47 -12.73 -8.91
CA ARG A 226 -37.47 -12.93 -9.97
C ARG A 226 -38.82 -12.32 -9.53
N GLY A 227 -38.90 -10.99 -9.63
CA GLY A 227 -40.08 -10.12 -9.45
C GLY A 227 -39.87 -9.03 -8.39
N PRO A 228 -40.60 -7.88 -8.43
CA PRO A 228 -40.96 -7.03 -9.57
C PRO A 228 -39.76 -6.16 -10.03
N THR A 229 -39.83 -5.55 -11.22
CA THR A 229 -38.73 -4.77 -11.83
C THR A 229 -38.12 -3.74 -10.86
N CYS A 230 -36.82 -3.86 -10.56
CA CYS A 230 -36.09 -2.81 -9.86
C CYS A 230 -35.82 -1.68 -10.88
N GLU A 231 -36.75 -0.74 -10.96
CA GLU A 231 -36.69 0.45 -11.81
C GLU A 231 -36.91 1.69 -10.95
N CYS A 232 -36.05 2.70 -11.11
CA CYS A 232 -36.32 4.06 -10.65
C CYS A 232 -36.98 4.84 -11.78
N LYS A 233 -38.26 5.19 -11.61
CA LYS A 233 -38.86 6.29 -12.38
C LYS A 233 -38.75 7.55 -11.53
N VAL A 234 -37.81 8.42 -11.88
CA VAL A 234 -37.79 9.80 -11.37
C VAL A 234 -38.96 10.50 -12.05
N PHE A 235 -40.05 10.72 -11.32
CA PHE A 235 -41.10 11.64 -11.77
C PHE A 235 -40.53 13.05 -11.61
N ILE A 236 -40.15 13.67 -12.73
CA ILE A 236 -39.83 15.10 -12.82
C ILE A 236 -41.16 15.82 -13.10
#